data_AF-A0A975JE41-F1
#
_entry.id   AF-A0A975JE41-F1
#
_cell.length_a   1.000
_cell.length_b   1.000
_cell.length_c   1.000
_cell.angle_alpha   90.00
_cell.angle_beta   90.00
_cell.angle_gamma   90.00
#
_symmetry.space_group_name_H-M   'P 1'
#
loop_
_entity.id
_entity.type
_entity.pdbx_description
1 polymer ?
#
loop_
_entity_poly.entity_id
_entity_poly.type
_entity_poly.pdbx_seq_one_letter_code
_entity_poly.pdbx_strand_id
1 'polypeptide(L)' 'MLRCGPIGRHQNFFALGGQSLLAIRIMTTVSAILEEDVPVRVLFANPSIADLAAHIEHQLLGVPMTGPSA' A
#
# COMPACT_ATOMS: atom_id res chain seq x y z
N MET A 1 1.15 -12.81 -14.21
CA MET A 1 -0.29 -13.00 -14.46
C MET A 1 -1.04 -12.62 -13.20
N LEU A 2 -1.83 -11.55 -13.22
CA LEU A 2 -2.83 -11.28 -12.17
C LEU A 2 -4.02 -12.20 -12.47
N ARG A 3 -4.13 -13.33 -11.76
CA ARG A 3 -5.24 -14.27 -11.93
C ARG A 3 -6.51 -13.61 -11.37
N CYS A 4 -7.35 -13.17 -12.29
CA CYS A 4 -8.79 -12.95 -12.20
C CYS A 4 -9.44 -13.36 -10.85
N GLY A 5 -9.63 -12.36 -9.99
CA GLY A 5 -10.42 -12.41 -8.76
C GLY A 5 -10.50 -10.97 -8.22
N PRO A 6 -11.54 -10.59 -7.46
CA PRO A 6 -11.61 -9.25 -6.87
C PRO A 6 -10.41 -9.06 -5.94
N ILE A 7 -9.58 -8.04 -6.24
CA ILE A 7 -8.46 -7.66 -5.38
C ILE A 7 -9.08 -6.99 -4.15
N GLY A 8 -9.09 -7.69 -3.02
CA GLY A 8 -9.57 -7.16 -1.75
C GLY A 8 -8.56 -6.18 -1.16
N ARG A 9 -9.03 -5.10 -0.52
CA ARG A 9 -8.16 -4.11 0.12
C ARG A 9 -7.23 -4.68 1.20
N HIS A 10 -7.60 -5.82 1.78
CA HIS A 10 -6.83 -6.54 2.81
C HIS A 10 -5.90 -7.62 2.22
N GLN A 11 -5.90 -7.81 0.90
CA GLN A 11 -5.04 -8.82 0.29
C GLN A 11 -3.60 -8.32 0.25
N ASN A 12 -2.69 -9.20 0.63
CA ASN A 12 -1.26 -8.94 0.58
C ASN A 12 -0.79 -8.97 -0.88
N PHE A 13 -0.24 -7.85 -1.34
CA PHE A 13 0.28 -7.64 -2.68
C PHE A 13 1.29 -8.72 -3.10
N PHE A 14 2.19 -9.13 -2.20
CA PHE A 14 3.20 -10.15 -2.48
C PHE A 14 2.59 -11.56 -2.51
N ALA A 15 1.58 -11.83 -1.67
CA ALA A 15 0.86 -13.11 -1.69
C ALA A 15 0.07 -13.32 -3.00
N LEU A 16 -0.34 -12.24 -3.67
CA LEU A 16 -0.96 -12.26 -5.00
C LEU A 16 0.06 -12.45 -6.15
N GLY A 17 1.35 -12.60 -5.84
CA GLY A 17 2.42 -12.70 -6.84
C GLY A 17 2.96 -11.34 -7.31
N GLY A 18 2.77 -10.28 -6.52
CA GLY A 18 3.37 -8.97 -6.76
C GLY A 18 4.90 -9.04 -6.82
N GLN A 19 5.48 -8.49 -7.88
CA GLN A 19 6.93 -8.47 -8.11
C GLN A 19 7.52 -7.10 -7.74
N SER A 20 8.80 -7.05 -7.38
CA SER A 20 9.50 -5.84 -6.93
C SER A 20 9.42 -4.67 -7.93
N LEU A 21 9.40 -4.96 -9.23
CA LEU A 21 9.25 -3.93 -10.26
C LEU A 21 7.85 -3.30 -10.25
N LEU A 22 6.81 -4.10 -10.02
CA LEU A 22 5.44 -3.60 -9.90
C LEU A 22 5.26 -2.79 -8.61
N ALA A 23 5.86 -3.25 -7.50
CA ALA A 23 5.92 -2.50 -6.25
C ALA A 23 6.55 -1.11 -6.43
N ILE A 24 7.71 -1.04 -7.10
CA ILE A 24 8.37 0.24 -7.40
C ILE A 24 7.46 1.14 -8.23
N ARG A 25 6.87 0.62 -9.31
CA ARG A 25 5.96 1.40 -10.16
C ARG A 25 4.76 1.94 -9.39
N ILE A 26 4.12 1.11 -8.57
CA ILE A 26 2.99 1.52 -7.72
C ILE A 26 3.42 2.66 -6.80
N MET A 27 4.54 2.49 -6.10
CA MET A 27 5.03 3.49 -5.14
C MET A 27 5.39 4.80 -5.82
N THR A 28 6.06 4.76 -6.99
CA THR A 28 6.34 5.97 -7.77
C THR A 28 5.06 6.70 -8.18
N THR A 29 4.01 5.97 -8.58
CA THR A 29 2.71 6.56 -8.91
C THR A 29 2.02 7.14 -7.69
N VAL A 30 2.03 6.44 -6.56
CA VAL A 30 1.43 6.92 -5.30
C VAL A 30 2.12 8.20 -4.83
N SER A 31 3.46 8.21 -4.79
CA SER A 31 4.24 9.40 -4.42
C SER A 31 3.95 10.60 -5.32
N ALA A 32 3.82 10.37 -6.63
CA ALA A 32 3.51 11.43 -7.58
C ALA A 32 2.08 11.98 -7.44
N ILE A 33 1.10 11.14 -7.11
CA ILE A 33 -0.31 11.56 -6.91
C ILE A 33 -0.49 12.29 -5.59
N LEU A 34 0.19 11.84 -4.54
CA LEU A 34 0.10 12.43 -3.21
C LEU A 34 1.03 13.63 -3.02
N GLU A 35 1.92 13.89 -3.98
CA GLU A 35 2.98 14.90 -3.88
C GLU A 35 3.89 14.71 -2.65
N GLU A 36 4.04 13.45 -2.20
CA GLU A 36 4.78 13.06 -1.01
C GLU A 36 5.78 11.94 -1.32
N ASP A 37 6.93 11.93 -0.63
CA ASP A 37 7.89 10.83 -0.76
C ASP A 37 7.45 9.62 0.07
N VAL A 38 6.74 8.69 -0.57
CA VAL A 38 6.40 7.39 0.00
C VAL A 38 7.42 6.33 -0.44
N PRO A 39 8.38 5.95 0.41
CA PRO A 39 9.43 5.02 0.01
C PRO A 39 8.89 3.60 -0.09
N VAL A 40 9.40 2.81 -1.05
CA VAL A 40 8.94 1.44 -1.33
C VAL A 40 8.97 0.50 -0.11
N ARG A 41 9.84 0.78 0.87
CA ARG A 41 9.89 0.06 2.16
C ARG A 41 8.55 0.06 2.90
N VAL A 42 7.72 1.09 2.72
CA VAL A 42 6.40 1.21 3.34
C VAL A 42 5.47 0.14 2.80
N LEU A 43 5.52 -0.17 1.51
CA LEU A 43 4.74 -1.27 0.92
C LEU A 43 5.19 -2.64 1.45
N PHE A 44 6.48 -2.82 1.72
CA PHE A 44 6.97 -4.06 2.32
C PHE A 44 6.50 -4.24 3.77
N ALA A 45 6.41 -3.15 4.54
CA ALA A 45 5.88 -3.16 5.90
C ALA A 45 4.34 -3.28 5.95
N ASN A 46 3.65 -2.68 4.96
CA ASN A 46 2.20 -2.60 4.85
C ASN A 46 1.76 -3.16 3.48
N PRO A 47 1.77 -4.49 3.30
CA PRO A 47 1.62 -5.11 1.99
C PRO A 47 0.18 -5.15 1.48
N SER A 48 -0.80 -4.72 2.27
CA SER A 48 -2.19 -4.57 1.84
C SER A 48 -2.51 -3.10 1.53
N ILE A 49 -3.52 -2.88 0.69
CA ILE A 49 -3.98 -1.53 0.33
C ILE A 49 -4.52 -0.81 1.58
N ALA A 50 -5.25 -1.53 2.44
CA ALA A 50 -5.80 -0.97 3.67
C ALA A 50 -4.71 -0.51 4.63
N ASP A 51 -3.68 -1.33 4.85
CA ASP A 51 -2.58 -0.98 5.76
C ASP A 51 -1.73 0.17 5.18
N LEU A 52 -1.48 0.16 3.87
CA LEU A 52 -0.75 1.23 3.20
C LEU A 52 -1.49 2.57 3.30
N ALA A 53 -2.80 2.57 3.04
CA ALA A 53 -3.63 3.77 3.13
C ALA A 53 -3.64 4.32 4.56
N ALA A 54 -3.83 3.47 5.57
CA ALA A 54 -3.81 3.88 6.98
C ALA A 54 -2.45 4.49 7.38
N HIS A 55 -1.34 3.91 6.90
CA HIS A 55 0.00 4.45 7.16
C HIS A 55 0.21 5.83 6.52
N ILE A 56 -0.25 6.01 5.27
CA ILE A 56 -0.14 7.27 4.54
C ILE A 56 -1.03 8.34 5.19
N GLU A 57 -2.28 8.01 5.54
CA GLU A 57 -3.19 8.92 6.25
C GLU A 57 -2.59 9.39 7.58
N HIS A 58 -1.95 8.48 8.32
CA HIS A 58 -1.26 8.82 9.56
C HIS A 58 -0.09 9.79 9.33
N GLN A 59 0.68 9.61 8.25
CA GLN A 59 1.77 10.55 7.92
C GLN A 59 1.23 11.92 7.49
N LEU A 60 0.20 11.95 6.65
CA LEU A 60 -0.36 13.19 6.07
C LEU A 60 -1.15 14.03 7.08
N LEU A 61 -1.94 13.39 7.94
CA LEU A 61 -2.89 14.08 8.83
C LEU A 61 -2.42 14.15 10.28
N GLY A 62 -1.32 13.47 10.64
CA GLY A 62 -0.93 13.29 12.05
C GLY A 62 -2.00 12.60 12.90
N VAL A 63 -2.95 11.91 12.25
CA VAL A 63 -4.10 11.27 12.88
C VAL A 63 -3.66 9.92 13.45
N PRO A 64 -3.87 9.64 14.75
CA PRO A 64 -3.53 8.36 15.35
C PRO A 64 -4.30 7.21 14.71
N MET A 65 -3.69 6.03 14.66
CA MET A 65 -4.23 4.78 14.09
C MET A 65 -5.59 4.40 14.72
N THR A 66 -6.71 4.94 14.25
CA THR A 66 -8.05 4.61 14.76
C THR A 66 -8.69 3.47 13.96
N GLY A 67 -8.20 2.24 14.19
CA GLY A 67 -8.84 0.90 14.13
C GLY A 67 -9.76 0.47 12.96
N PRO A 68 -10.29 -0.78 12.96
CA PRO A 68 -9.84 -1.98 13.66
C PRO A 68 -9.06 -2.93 12.72
N SER A 69 -8.11 -3.66 13.29
CA SER A 69 -7.60 -4.91 12.73
C SER A 69 -8.71 -5.96 12.90
N ALA A 70 -9.37 -6.36 11.81
CA ALA A 70 -10.28 -7.49 11.74
C ALA A 70 -10.22 -8.10 10.32
#